data_AF-A0A3M0JKY0-F1
#
_entry.id   AF-A0A3M0JKY0-F1
#
_cell.length_a   1.000
_cell.length_b   1.000
_cell.length_c   1.000
_cell.angle_alpha   90.00
_cell.angle_beta   90.00
_cell.angle_gamma   90.00
#
_symmetry.space_group_name_H-M   'P 1'
#
loop_
_entity.id
_entity.type
_entity.pdbx_description
1 polymer ?
#
loop_
_entity_poly.entity_id
_entity_poly.type
_entity_poly.pdbx_seq_one_letter_code
_entity_poly.pdbx_strand_id
1 'polypeptide(L)'
;MEMLRSQGVNPLGNAQIPECESNGNAEIPACESNGNAEIPGCDTNGNAEIPVCESNGNAEIPVCESNGNAEIPVCESNGNAEIPGCESNGKC
;
A
#
# COMPACT_ATOMS: atom_id res chain seq x y z
N MET A 1 14.19 14.35 -1.29
CA MET A 1 13.33 13.44 -2.09
C MET A 1 14.00 12.08 -2.03
N GLU A 2 13.83 11.36 -0.92
CA GLU A 2 14.11 9.93 -0.92
C GLU A 2 12.79 9.26 -1.23
N MET A 3 12.70 8.65 -2.40
CA MET A 3 11.62 7.74 -2.72
C MET A 3 11.85 6.55 -1.79
N LEU A 4 10.98 6.34 -0.79
CA LEU A 4 11.10 5.23 0.15
C LEU A 4 10.74 3.93 -0.58
N ARG A 5 11.62 3.47 -1.46
CA ARG A 5 11.49 2.21 -2.17
C ARG A 5 11.83 1.09 -1.20
N SER A 6 10.86 0.66 -0.42
CA SER A 6 10.95 -0.68 0.16
C SER A 6 10.85 -1.69 -1.00
N GLN A 7 11.58 -2.79 -0.93
CA GLN A 7 11.53 -3.82 -1.97
C GLN A 7 10.36 -4.75 -1.66
N GLY A 8 9.64 -5.21 -2.69
CA GLY A 8 8.46 -6.06 -2.51
C GLY A 8 8.75 -7.26 -1.59
N VAL A 9 7.80 -7.55 -0.70
CA VAL A 9 7.92 -8.63 0.28
C VAL A 9 7.16 -9.86 -0.23
N ASN A 10 7.83 -11.02 -0.26
CA ASN A 10 7.20 -12.33 -0.54
C ASN A 10 7.59 -13.38 0.51
N PRO A 11 7.02 -13.32 1.72
CA PRO A 11 7.21 -14.35 2.74
C PRO A 11 6.29 -15.57 2.53
N LEU A 12 6.80 -16.73 2.97
CA LEU A 12 6.02 -17.97 3.06
C LEU A 12 4.93 -17.93 4.16
N GLY A 13 4.91 -16.88 4.99
CA GLY A 13 3.91 -16.60 6.01
C GLY A 13 3.41 -15.16 5.86
N ASN A 14 3.04 -14.49 6.95
CA ASN A 14 2.49 -13.14 6.87
C ASN A 14 3.51 -12.13 6.32
N ALA A 15 3.02 -11.17 5.55
CA ALA A 15 3.77 -10.07 4.99
C ALA A 15 3.29 -8.74 5.57
N GLN A 16 4.25 -7.89 5.94
CA GLN A 16 3.97 -6.53 6.35
C GLN A 16 4.96 -5.60 5.64
N ILE A 17 4.40 -4.60 4.98
CA ILE A 17 5.16 -3.50 4.37
C ILE A 17 5.43 -2.45 5.46
N PRO A 18 6.57 -1.73 5.44
CA PRO A 18 6.82 -0.61 6.34
C PRO A 18 5.96 0.62 5.99
N GLU A 19 5.59 1.40 7.02
CA GLU A 19 4.91 2.70 6.86
C GLU A 19 5.70 3.62 5.92
N CYS A 20 4.97 4.38 5.12
CA CYS A 20 5.56 5.29 4.15
C CYS A 20 5.14 6.73 4.45
N GLU A 21 6.11 7.55 4.83
CA GLU A 21 5.96 8.99 5.00
C GLU A 21 6.90 9.73 4.05
N SER A 22 6.37 10.63 3.23
CA SER A 22 7.18 11.39 2.27
C SER A 22 6.74 12.84 2.12
N ASN A 23 7.72 13.74 2.13
CA ASN A 23 7.51 15.15 1.74
C ASN A 23 7.42 15.36 0.22
N GLY A 24 7.55 14.29 -0.57
CA GLY A 24 7.38 14.29 -2.02
C GLY A 24 6.54 13.11 -2.45
N ASN A 25 6.78 12.60 -3.66
CA ASN A 25 6.09 11.39 -4.10
C ASN A 25 6.53 10.19 -3.25
N ALA A 26 5.60 9.28 -3.01
CA ALA A 26 5.86 7.99 -2.40
C ALA A 26 5.34 6.86 -3.28
N GLU A 27 6.07 5.76 -3.25
CA GLU A 27 5.72 4.52 -3.92
C GLU A 27 5.83 3.44 -2.85
N ILE A 28 4.69 2.86 -2.47
CA ILE A 28 4.68 1.70 -1.59
C ILE A 28 5.11 0.47 -2.41
N PRO A 29 5.77 -0.55 -1.85
CA PRO A 29 6.12 -1.77 -2.57
C PRO A 29 4.94 -2.72 -2.72
N ALA A 30 4.99 -3.54 -3.77
CA ALA A 30 4.07 -4.67 -3.90
C ALA A 30 4.27 -5.67 -2.75
N CYS A 31 3.17 -6.27 -2.33
CA CYS A 31 3.14 -7.23 -1.24
C CYS A 31 2.53 -8.53 -1.76
N GLU A 32 3.27 -9.63 -1.69
CA GLU A 32 2.78 -10.97 -2.02
C GLU A 32 2.92 -11.86 -0.78
N SER A 33 1.90 -12.62 -0.40
CA SER A 33 1.98 -13.46 0.80
C SER A 33 1.21 -14.76 0.67
N ASN A 34 1.79 -15.84 1.19
CA ASN A 34 1.05 -17.09 1.42
C ASN A 34 0.21 -17.07 2.71
N GLY A 35 0.47 -16.13 3.61
CA GLY A 35 -0.31 -15.86 4.82
C GLY A 35 -1.09 -14.55 4.67
N ASN A 36 -1.31 -13.83 5.77
CA ASN A 36 -1.95 -12.52 5.70
C ASN A 36 -0.98 -11.46 5.17
N ALA A 37 -1.49 -10.53 4.36
CA ALA A 37 -0.74 -9.38 3.88
C ALA A 37 -1.31 -8.09 4.50
N GLU A 38 -0.44 -7.26 5.04
CA GLU A 38 -0.81 -5.95 5.56
C GLU A 38 0.09 -4.89 4.92
N ILE A 39 -0.55 -3.97 4.21
CA ILE A 39 0.08 -2.73 3.76
C ILE A 39 -0.28 -1.67 4.80
N PRO A 40 0.63 -0.82 5.28
CA PRO A 40 0.29 0.28 6.16
C PRO A 40 -0.11 1.54 5.36
N GLY A 41 -0.67 2.53 6.06
CA GLY A 41 -1.08 3.79 5.45
C GLY A 41 0.12 4.54 4.89
N CYS A 42 -0.16 5.36 3.88
CA CYS A 42 0.80 6.31 3.31
C CYS A 42 0.33 7.72 3.64
N ASP A 43 1.21 8.56 4.18
CA ASP A 43 0.99 10.01 4.30
C ASP A 43 2.04 10.74 3.45
N THR A 44 1.55 11.48 2.45
CA THR A 44 2.42 12.17 1.51
C THR A 44 1.98 13.60 1.21
N ASN A 45 2.98 14.48 1.09
CA ASN A 45 2.77 15.82 0.54
C ASN A 45 2.74 15.85 -1.00
N GLY A 46 3.26 14.80 -1.65
CA GLY A 46 3.26 14.62 -3.11
C GLY A 46 2.25 13.57 -3.54
N ASN A 47 2.50 12.90 -4.67
CA ASN A 47 1.64 11.80 -5.11
C ASN A 47 1.96 10.51 -4.32
N ALA A 48 0.94 9.73 -4.00
CA ALA A 48 1.08 8.39 -3.43
C ALA A 48 0.62 7.34 -4.45
N GLU A 49 1.48 6.35 -4.70
CA GLU A 49 1.14 5.16 -5.48
C GLU A 49 1.31 3.94 -4.57
N ILE A 50 0.23 3.19 -4.36
CA ILE A 50 0.30 1.88 -3.73
C ILE A 50 0.08 0.84 -4.83
N PRO A 51 0.97 -0.14 -5.00
CA PRO A 51 0.84 -1.21 -5.99
C PRO A 51 0.00 -2.37 -5.45
N VAL A 52 -0.28 -3.32 -6.35
CA VAL A 52 -1.08 -4.52 -6.08
C VAL A 52 -0.60 -5.28 -4.85
N CYS A 53 -1.57 -5.72 -4.05
CA CYS A 53 -1.35 -6.62 -2.91
C CYS A 53 -2.00 -7.97 -3.20
N GLU A 54 -1.23 -9.05 -3.14
CA GLU A 54 -1.70 -10.42 -3.33
C GLU A 54 -1.51 -11.25 -2.05
N SER A 55 -2.55 -11.97 -1.64
CA SER A 55 -2.50 -12.82 -0.46
C SER A 55 -3.31 -14.11 -0.61
N ASN A 56 -2.75 -15.23 -0.17
CA ASN A 56 -3.53 -16.46 0.03
C ASN A 56 -4.32 -16.47 1.34
N GLY A 57 -4.00 -15.59 2.27
CA GLY A 57 -4.74 -15.31 3.50
C GLY A 57 -5.58 -14.04 3.37
N ASN A 58 -5.76 -13.30 4.47
CA ASN A 58 -6.42 -12.01 4.44
C ASN A 58 -5.45 -10.91 3.96
N ALA A 59 -5.96 -9.95 3.21
CA ALA A 59 -5.23 -8.77 2.82
C ALA A 59 -5.90 -7.51 3.34
N GLU A 60 -5.13 -6.64 3.97
CA GLU A 60 -5.58 -5.36 4.50
C GLU A 60 -4.69 -4.24 3.96
N ILE A 61 -5.35 -3.24 3.38
CA ILE A 61 -4.76 -1.98 2.95
C ILE A 61 -5.52 -0.91 3.72
N PRO A 62 -4.90 0.05 4.40
CA PRO A 62 -5.55 1.17 5.07
C PRO A 62 -5.65 2.38 4.12
N VAL A 63 -6.32 3.43 4.59
CA VAL A 63 -6.48 4.68 3.82
C VAL A 63 -5.11 5.27 3.51
N CYS A 64 -4.93 5.74 2.28
CA CYS A 64 -3.79 6.56 1.91
C CYS A 64 -4.18 8.03 1.83
N GLU A 65 -3.40 8.85 2.52
CA GLU A 65 -3.53 10.29 2.57
C GLU A 65 -2.48 10.95 1.67
N SER A 66 -2.94 11.82 0.77
CA SER A 66 -2.07 12.53 -0.15
C SER A 66 -2.53 13.96 -0.38
N ASN A 67 -1.62 14.92 -0.24
CA ASN A 67 -1.87 16.29 -0.70
C ASN A 67 -1.80 16.43 -2.24
N GLY A 68 -1.29 15.42 -2.93
CA GLY A 68 -1.27 15.28 -4.39
C GLY A 68 -2.34 14.30 -4.90
N ASN A 69 -1.98 13.49 -5.91
CA ASN A 69 -2.83 12.38 -6.34
C ASN A 69 -2.53 11.12 -5.53
N ALA A 70 -3.57 10.34 -5.21
CA ALA A 70 -3.44 9.02 -4.61
C ALA A 70 -4.02 7.97 -5.56
N GLU A 71 -3.27 6.91 -5.81
CA GLU A 71 -3.75 5.74 -6.55
C GLU A 71 -3.90 4.56 -5.60
N ILE A 72 -5.13 4.05 -5.46
CA ILE A 72 -5.46 2.88 -4.63
C ILE A 72 -5.40 1.63 -5.52
N PRO A 73 -4.72 0.57 -5.09
CA PRO A 73 -4.48 -0.62 -5.87
C PRO A 73 -5.67 -1.55 -5.81
N VAL A 74 -5.65 -2.51 -6.74
CA VAL A 74 -6.41 -3.74 -6.62
C VAL A 74 -5.76 -4.61 -5.55
N CYS A 75 -6.55 -5.10 -4.61
CA CYS A 75 -6.13 -6.11 -3.65
C CYS A 75 -6.74 -7.45 -4.02
N GLU A 76 -5.90 -8.46 -4.23
CA GLU A 76 -6.33 -9.82 -4.49
C GLU A 76 -6.07 -10.69 -3.26
N SER A 77 -7.13 -11.30 -2.74
CA SER A 77 -7.07 -12.18 -1.58
C SER A 77 -7.92 -13.42 -1.83
N ASN A 78 -7.39 -14.60 -1.50
CA ASN A 78 -8.17 -15.84 -1.41
C ASN A 78 -9.00 -15.92 -0.11
N GLY A 79 -8.72 -15.05 0.86
CA GLY A 79 -9.49 -14.83 2.09
C GLY A 79 -10.34 -13.56 1.98
N ASN A 80 -10.25 -12.70 3.00
CA ASN A 80 -10.88 -11.37 2.99
C ASN A 80 -9.90 -10.32 2.45
N ALA A 81 -10.39 -9.43 1.57
CA ALA A 81 -9.70 -8.21 1.18
C ALA A 81 -10.44 -6.99 1.74
N GLU A 82 -9.73 -6.16 2.49
CA GLU A 82 -10.22 -4.84 2.92
C GLU A 82 -9.41 -3.76 2.20
N ILE A 83 -10.12 -2.96 1.38
CA ILE A 83 -9.58 -1.83 0.65
C ILE A 83 -10.45 -0.61 0.97
N PRO A 84 -9.99 0.33 1.79
CA PRO A 84 -10.66 1.58 2.05
C PRO A 84 -10.44 2.55 0.90
N GLY A 85 -11.21 3.62 0.89
CA GLY A 85 -11.04 4.69 -0.08
C GLY A 85 -9.69 5.39 0.06
N CYS A 86 -9.34 6.16 -0.96
CA CYS A 86 -8.30 7.16 -0.84
C CYS A 86 -8.83 8.42 -0.15
N GLU A 87 -7.91 9.19 0.44
CA GLU A 87 -8.15 10.59 0.75
C GLU A 87 -7.06 11.42 0.10
N SER A 88 -7.43 12.22 -0.91
CA SER A 88 -6.48 13.13 -1.54
C SER A 88 -7.07 14.50 -1.88
N ASN A 89 -6.21 15.52 -1.81
CA ASN A 89 -6.53 16.87 -2.30
C ASN A 89 -6.46 16.96 -3.84
N GLY A 90 -5.89 15.94 -4.49
CA GLY A 90 -5.85 15.76 -5.93
C GLY A 90 -6.87 14.72 -6.39
N LYS A 91 -6.43 13.82 -7.29
CA LYS A 91 -7.25 12.73 -7.79
C LYS A 91 -7.04 11.45 -7.00
N CYS A 92 -8.11 10.70 -6.95
CA CYS A 92 -8.13 9.26 -7.00
C CYS A 92 -9.11 8.84 -8.12
#